data_AF-A0A199XSU9-F1
#
_entry.id   AF-A0A199XSU9-F1
#
_cell.length_a   1.000
_cell.length_b   1.000
_cell.length_c   1.000
_cell.angle_alpha   90.00
_cell.angle_beta   90.00
_cell.angle_gamma   90.00
#
_symmetry.space_group_name_H-M   'P 1'
#
loop_
_entity.id
_entity.type
_entity.pdbx_description
1 polymer ?
#
loop_
_entity_poly.entity_id
_entity_poly.type
_entity_poly.pdbx_seq_one_letter_code
_entity_poly.pdbx_strand_id
1 'polypeptide(L)'
;MEIKQNQYDSFLDRTQEERYEIAFKRVQKIKGFYVHLIVYVLVNIGLIALRARHLDSLDNNFWSWQTLNTAFFWGIGLIAHGASVFGKDLFLGKDWEKRKMEEFLKEEDEKQQQWK
;
A
#
# COMPACT_ATOMS: atom_id res chain seq x y z
N MET A 1 22.34 -35.92 -14.69
CA MET A 1 21.75 -34.72 -15.30
C MET A 1 20.42 -34.35 -14.65
N GLU A 2 19.57 -35.31 -14.28
CA GLU A 2 18.27 -35.07 -13.62
C GLU A 2 18.34 -34.32 -12.27
N ILE A 3 19.37 -34.56 -11.46
CA ILE A 3 19.51 -33.90 -10.13
C ILE A 3 19.63 -32.38 -10.26
N LYS A 4 20.31 -31.89 -11.31
CA LYS A 4 20.44 -30.45 -11.57
C LYS A 4 19.14 -29.83 -12.06
N GLN A 5 18.35 -30.58 -12.83
CA GLN A 5 17.05 -30.12 -13.32
C GLN A 5 16.05 -29.96 -12.17
N ASN A 6 15.97 -30.96 -11.29
CA ASN A 6 15.06 -30.96 -10.14
C ASN A 6 15.42 -29.85 -9.12
N GLN A 7 16.71 -29.55 -8.98
CA GLN A 7 17.16 -28.43 -8.15
C GLN A 7 16.81 -27.07 -8.78
N TYR A 8 16.77 -26.97 -10.11
CA TYR A 8 16.39 -25.77 -10.83
C TYR A 8 14.87 -25.52 -10.78
N ASP A 9 14.07 -26.57 -10.94
CA ASP A 9 12.61 -26.49 -10.89
C ASP A 9 12.14 -26.11 -9.47
N SER A 10 12.71 -26.71 -8.42
CA SER A 10 12.41 -26.34 -7.02
C SER A 10 12.92 -24.95 -6.61
N PHE A 11 13.92 -24.42 -7.32
CA PHE A 11 14.38 -23.06 -7.15
C PHE A 11 13.41 -22.07 -7.82
N LEU A 12 13.03 -22.34 -9.07
CA LEU A 12 12.04 -21.53 -9.78
C LEU A 12 10.71 -21.47 -9.02
N ASP A 13 10.24 -22.58 -8.48
CA ASP A 13 9.01 -22.64 -7.69
C ASP A 13 9.08 -21.73 -6.45
N ARG A 14 10.17 -21.82 -5.67
CA ARG A 14 10.41 -20.95 -4.50
C ARG A 14 10.45 -19.46 -4.88
N THR A 15 11.14 -19.11 -5.97
CA THR A 15 11.19 -17.71 -6.43
C THR A 15 9.84 -17.21 -6.93
N GLN A 16 9.00 -18.07 -7.53
CA GLN A 16 7.65 -17.70 -7.97
C GLN A 16 6.72 -17.49 -6.77
N GLU A 17 6.78 -18.37 -5.77
CA GLU A 17 6.00 -18.24 -4.53
C GLU A 17 6.35 -16.95 -3.77
N GLU A 18 7.64 -16.64 -3.60
CA GLU A 18 8.09 -15.40 -2.95
C GLU A 18 7.62 -14.15 -3.69
N ARG A 19 7.75 -14.14 -5.03
CA ARG A 19 7.29 -13.02 -5.86
C ARG A 19 5.77 -12.84 -5.77
N TYR A 20 5.03 -13.94 -5.73
CA TYR A 20 3.58 -13.93 -5.55
C TYR A 20 3.21 -13.38 -4.16
N GLU A 21 3.89 -13.81 -3.09
CA GLU A 21 3.62 -13.36 -1.73
C GLU A 21 3.89 -11.86 -1.56
N ILE A 22 4.97 -11.35 -2.16
CA ILE A 22 5.31 -9.92 -2.17
C ILE A 22 4.24 -9.11 -2.92
N ALA A 23 3.85 -9.57 -4.12
CA ALA A 23 2.80 -8.92 -4.89
C ALA A 23 1.45 -8.94 -4.17
N PHE A 24 1.10 -10.07 -3.54
CA PHE A 24 -0.13 -10.23 -2.78
C PHE A 24 -0.18 -9.30 -1.55
N LYS A 25 0.91 -9.20 -0.79
CA LYS A 25 1.03 -8.26 0.34
C LYS A 25 0.89 -6.80 -0.10
N ARG A 26 1.37 -6.45 -1.30
CA ARG A 26 1.17 -5.10 -1.88
C ARG A 26 -0.30 -4.84 -2.19
N VAL A 27 -0.96 -5.75 -2.90
CA VAL A 27 -2.37 -5.61 -3.27
C VAL A 27 -3.27 -5.48 -2.03
N GLN A 28 -3.00 -6.25 -0.97
CA GLN A 28 -3.75 -6.13 0.28
C GLN A 28 -3.61 -4.74 0.92
N LYS A 29 -2.40 -4.17 0.97
CA LYS A 29 -2.16 -2.83 1.51
C LYS A 29 -2.88 -1.75 0.70
N ILE A 30 -2.85 -1.87 -0.62
CA ILE A 30 -3.56 -0.96 -1.54
C ILE A 30 -5.07 -1.06 -1.33
N LYS A 31 -5.62 -2.29 -1.26
CA LYS A 31 -7.06 -2.49 -0.98
C LYS A 31 -7.47 -1.88 0.35
N GLY A 32 -6.67 -2.05 1.41
CA GLY A 32 -6.92 -1.45 2.71
C GLY A 32 -7.01 0.07 2.65
N PHE A 33 -6.08 0.72 1.93
CA PHE A 33 -6.11 2.17 1.73
C PHE A 33 -7.35 2.64 0.96
N TYR A 34 -7.72 1.95 -0.12
CA TYR A 34 -8.90 2.32 -0.94
C TYR A 34 -10.19 2.32 -0.14
N VAL A 35 -10.37 1.36 0.78
CA VAL A 35 -11.55 1.34 1.67
C VAL A 35 -11.61 2.62 2.51
N HIS A 36 -10.50 3.02 3.12
CA HIS A 36 -10.45 4.24 3.94
C HIS A 36 -10.69 5.51 3.10
N LEU A 37 -10.13 5.57 1.88
CA LEU A 37 -10.35 6.67 0.94
C LEU A 37 -11.82 6.77 0.51
N ILE A 38 -12.45 5.65 0.16
CA ILE A 38 -13.87 5.60 -0.25
C ILE A 38 -14.76 6.05 0.90
N VAL A 39 -14.53 5.55 2.13
CA VAL A 39 -15.27 5.97 3.32
C VAL A 39 -15.10 7.48 3.55
N TYR A 40 -13.89 8.00 3.45
CA TYR A 40 -13.64 9.44 3.59
C TYR A 40 -14.40 10.27 2.55
N VAL A 41 -14.36 9.87 1.27
CA VAL A 41 -15.07 10.56 0.19
C VAL A 41 -16.58 10.49 0.40
N LEU A 42 -17.14 9.33 0.74
CA LEU A 42 -18.56 9.17 1.01
C LEU A 42 -19.04 10.02 2.19
N VAL A 43 -18.26 10.07 3.28
CA VAL A 43 -18.58 10.92 4.45
C VAL A 43 -18.52 12.40 4.07
N ASN A 44 -17.51 12.85 3.31
CA ASN A 44 -17.41 14.24 2.86
C ASN A 44 -18.56 14.63 1.93
N ILE A 45 -18.90 13.78 0.95
CA ILE A 45 -20.04 14.00 0.05
C ILE A 45 -21.34 14.03 0.85
N GLY A 46 -21.53 13.11 1.81
CA GLY A 46 -22.69 13.09 2.70
C GLY A 46 -22.81 14.38 3.51
N LEU A 47 -21.71 14.89 4.06
CA LEU A 47 -21.66 16.17 4.78
C LEU A 47 -22.05 17.35 3.90
N ILE A 48 -21.52 17.41 2.67
CA ILE A 48 -21.82 18.46 1.69
C ILE A 48 -23.29 18.39 1.27
N ALA A 49 -23.82 17.19 1.00
CA ALA A 49 -25.20 16.97 0.60
C ALA A 49 -26.20 17.31 1.73
N LEU A 50 -25.88 16.94 2.97
CA LEU A 50 -26.67 17.30 4.14
C LEU A 50 -26.69 18.83 4.32
N ARG A 51 -25.54 19.51 4.14
CA ARG A 51 -25.46 20.98 4.18
C ARG A 51 -26.24 21.64 3.05
N ALA A 52 -26.15 21.13 1.82
CA ALA A 52 -26.91 21.67 0.69
C ALA A 52 -28.43 21.62 0.93
N ARG A 53 -28.90 20.67 1.75
CA ARG A 53 -30.30 20.55 2.19
C ARG A 53 -30.65 21.40 3.42
N HIS A 54 -29.67 21.86 4.19
CA HIS A 54 -29.84 22.60 5.45
C HIS A 54 -29.54 24.10 5.35
N LEU A 55 -29.23 24.61 4.15
CA LEU A 55 -29.00 26.04 3.89
C LEU A 55 -30.20 26.94 4.24
N ASP A 56 -31.39 26.38 4.45
CA ASP A 56 -32.59 27.13 4.84
C ASP A 56 -32.72 27.37 6.36
N SER A 57 -32.01 26.61 7.21
CA SER A 57 -32.09 26.79 8.66
C SER A 57 -30.87 27.58 9.16
N LEU A 58 -31.09 28.88 9.30
CA LEU A 58 -30.30 29.83 10.05
C LEU A 58 -29.99 29.29 11.46
N ASP A 59 -28.87 28.62 11.65
CA ASP A 59 -28.23 28.60 12.95
C ASP A 59 -26.71 28.68 12.82
N ASN A 60 -26.17 29.74 13.41
CA ASN A 60 -24.83 30.28 13.20
C ASN A 60 -23.74 29.47 13.92
N ASN A 61 -23.88 28.15 13.98
CA ASN A 61 -22.82 27.24 14.45
C ASN A 61 -21.97 26.74 13.29
N PHE A 62 -21.67 27.65 12.35
CA PHE A 62 -20.74 27.49 11.22
C PHE A 62 -19.39 26.86 11.63
N TRP A 63 -19.06 26.96 12.92
CA TRP A 63 -17.81 26.59 13.57
C TRP A 63 -18.02 25.58 14.70
N SER A 64 -18.80 24.52 14.49
CA SER A 64 -18.59 23.29 15.27
C SER A 64 -17.21 22.74 14.90
N TRP A 65 -16.17 23.31 15.52
CA TRP A 65 -14.77 22.86 15.54
C TRP A 65 -14.72 21.34 15.71
N GLN A 66 -15.69 20.79 16.43
CA GLN A 66 -15.89 19.36 16.65
C GLN A 66 -16.07 18.53 15.36
N THR A 67 -16.89 18.97 14.40
CA THR A 67 -17.15 18.21 13.16
C THR A 67 -15.99 18.34 12.16
N LEU A 68 -15.42 19.55 12.04
CA LEU A 68 -14.29 19.79 11.14
C LEU A 68 -12.99 19.17 11.66
N ASN A 69 -12.76 19.17 12.97
CA ASN A 69 -11.58 18.53 13.55
C ASN A 69 -11.59 17.03 13.33
N THR A 70 -12.71 16.35 13.51
CA THR A 70 -12.74 14.90 13.28
C THR A 70 -12.36 14.57 11.84
N ALA A 71 -12.90 15.30 10.86
CA ALA A 71 -12.55 15.11 9.45
C ALA A 71 -11.11 15.53 9.13
N PHE A 72 -10.58 16.57 9.80
CA PHE A 72 -9.22 17.05 9.63
C PHE A 72 -8.18 16.08 10.20
N PHE A 73 -8.37 15.61 11.44
CA PHE A 73 -7.51 14.60 12.07
C PHE A 73 -7.61 13.25 11.34
N TRP A 74 -8.79 12.84 10.89
CA TRP A 74 -8.94 11.67 10.03
C TRP A 74 -8.26 11.86 8.66
N GLY A 75 -8.33 13.07 8.09
CA GLY A 75 -7.62 13.41 6.86
C GLY A 75 -6.10 13.28 7.01
N ILE A 76 -5.53 13.76 8.12
CA ILE A 76 -4.11 13.58 8.45
C ILE A 76 -3.75 12.09 8.60
N GLY A 77 -4.58 11.32 9.31
CA GLY A 77 -4.41 9.87 9.44
C GLY A 77 -4.45 9.14 8.09
N LEU A 78 -5.36 9.55 7.20
CA LEU A 78 -5.48 9.01 5.85
C LEU A 78 -4.25 9.35 4.99
N ILE A 79 -3.75 10.58 5.06
CA ILE A 79 -2.53 11.02 4.35
C ILE A 79 -1.32 10.25 4.87
N ALA A 80 -1.18 10.09 6.19
CA ALA A 80 -0.09 9.31 6.79
C ALA A 80 -0.17 7.83 6.40
N HIS A 81 -1.37 7.24 6.38
CA HIS A 81 -1.57 5.86 5.94
C HIS A 81 -1.28 5.69 4.45
N GLY A 82 -1.73 6.65 3.61
CA GLY A 82 -1.42 6.70 2.18
C GLY A 82 0.08 6.85 1.93
N ALA A 83 0.75 7.74 2.66
CA ALA A 83 2.19 7.88 2.60
C ALA A 83 2.92 6.62 3.08
N SER A 84 2.38 5.85 4.02
CA SER A 84 2.97 4.57 4.43
C SER A 84 2.81 3.47 3.37
N VAL A 85 1.64 3.42 2.71
CA VAL A 85 1.31 2.42 1.69
C VAL A 85 1.98 2.73 0.35
N PHE A 86 1.87 3.97 -0.14
CA PHE A 86 2.43 4.41 -1.42
C PHE A 86 3.81 5.02 -1.32
N GLY A 87 4.22 5.52 -0.15
CA GLY A 87 5.55 6.12 0.01
C GLY A 87 6.67 5.12 -0.25
N LYS A 88 6.48 3.82 0.04
CA LYS A 88 7.48 2.83 -0.37
C LYS A 88 7.59 2.72 -1.89
N ASP A 89 6.49 2.72 -2.63
CA ASP A 89 6.53 2.66 -4.11
C ASP A 89 7.02 3.98 -4.74
N LEU A 90 6.65 5.13 -4.18
CA LEU A 90 7.02 6.45 -4.70
C LEU A 90 8.44 6.90 -4.30
N PHE A 91 8.90 6.63 -3.07
CA PHE A 91 10.23 7.02 -2.59
C PHE A 91 11.32 6.00 -2.87
N LEU A 92 11.03 4.68 -2.81
CA LEU A 92 12.05 3.68 -3.08
C LEU A 92 12.14 3.35 -4.57
N GLY A 93 11.07 3.53 -5.34
CA GLY A 93 11.09 3.41 -6.80
C GLY A 93 11.44 2.00 -7.32
N LYS A 94 11.12 1.75 -8.59
CA LYS A 94 11.46 0.49 -9.27
C LYS A 94 12.96 0.20 -9.27
N ASP A 95 13.80 1.25 -9.20
CA ASP A 95 15.26 1.11 -9.19
C ASP A 95 15.79 0.48 -7.90
N TRP A 96 15.20 0.77 -6.74
CA TRP A 96 15.59 0.08 -5.49
C TRP A 96 15.18 -1.39 -5.52
N GLU A 97 13.97 -1.70 -6.03
CA GLU A 97 13.53 -3.09 -6.18
C GLU A 97 14.44 -3.87 -7.14
N LYS A 98 14.83 -3.25 -8.26
CA LYS A 98 15.71 -3.86 -9.25
C LYS A 98 17.10 -4.13 -8.67
N ARG A 99 17.67 -3.15 -7.95
CA ARG A 99 18.94 -3.32 -7.24
C ARG A 99 18.88 -4.41 -6.18
N LYS A 100 17.80 -4.48 -5.40
CA LYS A 100 17.69 -5.50 -4.37
C LYS A 100 17.56 -6.90 -4.96
N MET A 101 16.84 -7.03 -6.07
CA MET A 101 16.73 -8.28 -6.80
C MET A 101 18.07 -8.72 -7.40
N GLU A 102 18.86 -7.79 -7.94
CA GLU A 102 20.23 -8.06 -8.39
C GLU A 102 21.15 -8.49 -7.23
N GLU A 103 21.01 -7.89 -6.05
CA GLU A 103 21.74 -8.30 -4.84
C GLU A 103 21.38 -9.71 -4.41
N PHE A 104 20.09 -10.06 -4.35
CA PHE A 104 19.63 -11.39 -3.97
C PHE A 104 20.11 -12.47 -4.95
N LEU A 105 20.00 -12.22 -6.27
CA LEU A 105 20.48 -13.16 -7.30
C LEU A 105 21.99 -13.41 -7.16
N LYS A 106 22.76 -12.37 -6.86
CA LYS A 106 24.20 -12.48 -6.67
C LYS A 106 24.56 -13.26 -5.39
N GLU A 107 23.83 -13.03 -4.31
CA GLU A 107 24.05 -13.73 -3.02
C GLU A 107 23.69 -15.23 -3.12
N GLU A 108 22.68 -15.58 -3.92
CA GLU A 108 22.35 -16.98 -4.23
C GLU A 108 23.39 -17.65 -5.14
N ASP A 109 23.89 -16.95 -6.16
CA ASP A 109 24.97 -17.45 -7.03
C ASP A 109 26.26 -17.68 -6.23
N GLU A 110 26.60 -16.78 -5.31
CA GLU A 110 27.78 -16.91 -4.42
C GLU A 110 27.61 -18.09 -3.44
N LYS A 111 26.42 -18.27 -2.86
CA LYS A 111 26.12 -19.46 -2.03
C LYS A 111 26.20 -20.75 -2.84
N GLN A 112 25.68 -20.80 -4.07
CA GLN A 112 25.78 -22.00 -4.92
C GLN A 112 27.23 -22.34 -5.32
N GLN A 113 28.12 -21.35 -5.39
CA GLN A 113 29.54 -21.56 -5.67
C GLN A 113 30.33 -22.03 -4.44
N GLN A 114 29.98 -21.60 -3.23
CA GLN A 114 30.63 -22.09 -2.00
C GLN A 114 30.32 -23.56 -1.68
N TRP A 115 29.26 -24.13 -2.24
CA TRP A 115 28.83 -25.50 -2.00
C TRP A 115 29.31 -26.49 -3.08
N LYS A 116 30.15 -26.04 -4.03
CA LYS A 116 30.86 -26.87 -5.01
C LYS A 116 32.35 -26.93 -4.68
#